data_AF-A0A5N5T5Z1-F1
#
_entry.id   AF-A0A5N5T5Z1-F1
#
_cell.length_a   1.000
_cell.length_b   1.000
_cell.length_c   1.000
_cell.angle_alpha   90.00
_cell.angle_beta   90.00
_cell.angle_gamma   90.00
#
_symmetry.space_group_name_H-M   'P 1'
#
loop_
_entity.id
_entity.type
_entity.pdbx_description
1 polymer ?
#
loop_
_entity_poly.entity_id
_entity_poly.type
_entity_poly.pdbx_seq_one_letter_code
_entity_poly.pdbx_strand_id
1 'polypeptide(L)'
;RYVSCLIIGKYFTLLCFLLFNDINECALSPCAKGALCVNGINNFTCACPPGFNGDAYNPLGECKDIDECIESNAPLNTTGDSWVFPCGSSATCINSPGSFECKCRPGFKGDPVTTCLDINECHLEGSCGEHASCLNFPGSYKCFCPKGFKGNGKENCINVNECHSNPCGANAKCIDNIGSYGCQCLEGFVGDPHTGCKDMDDVLRIHVPVV
;
A
#
# COMPACT_ATOMS: atom_id res chain seq x y z
N ARG A 1 -45.53 9.20 40.19
CA ARG A 1 -46.65 9.62 41.05
C ARG A 1 -47.00 8.43 41.92
N TYR A 2 -46.77 8.54 43.23
CA TYR A 2 -47.11 7.51 44.21
C TYR A 2 -48.63 7.35 44.26
N VAL A 3 -49.15 6.18 43.91
CA VAL A 3 -50.54 5.82 44.20
C VAL A 3 -50.50 4.97 45.46
N SER A 4 -50.91 5.57 46.57
CA SER A 4 -51.11 4.90 47.85
C SER A 4 -52.12 3.77 47.68
N CYS A 5 -51.65 2.53 47.71
CA CYS A 5 -52.51 1.35 47.63
C CYS A 5 -53.18 1.14 49.00
N LEU A 6 -54.33 1.77 49.22
CA LEU A 6 -55.15 1.60 50.43
C LEU A 6 -55.92 0.28 50.35
N ILE A 7 -55.72 -0.56 51.35
CA ILE A 7 -56.20 -1.94 51.46
C ILE A 7 -57.72 -1.96 51.66
N ILE A 8 -58.49 -2.28 50.61
CA ILE A 8 -59.90 -2.68 50.74
C ILE A 8 -60.22 -3.79 49.72
N GLY A 9 -60.18 -5.06 50.16
CA GLY A 9 -60.81 -6.20 49.47
C GLY A 9 -59.89 -7.19 48.73
N LYS A 10 -60.20 -8.50 48.86
CA LYS A 10 -59.46 -9.65 48.29
C LYS A 10 -59.37 -9.69 46.76
N TYR A 11 -60.24 -8.97 46.04
CA TYR A 11 -60.32 -8.99 44.58
C TYR A 11 -59.47 -7.89 43.91
N PHE A 12 -59.12 -6.81 44.63
CA PHE A 12 -58.37 -5.68 44.07
C PHE A 12 -56.85 -5.83 44.25
N THR A 13 -56.39 -6.66 45.20
CA THR A 13 -54.99 -7.09 45.30
C THR A 13 -54.54 -7.83 44.04
N LEU A 14 -55.42 -8.63 43.41
CA LEU A 14 -55.12 -9.34 42.16
C LEU A 14 -54.97 -8.38 40.96
N LEU A 15 -55.76 -7.29 40.92
CA LEU A 15 -55.66 -6.23 39.92
C LEU A 15 -54.39 -5.37 40.07
N CYS A 16 -53.91 -5.20 41.30
CA CYS A 16 -52.66 -4.50 41.55
C CYS A 16 -51.44 -5.36 41.14
N PHE A 17 -51.48 -6.68 41.36
CA PHE A 17 -50.43 -7.63 40.96
C PHE A 17 -50.20 -7.70 39.43
N LEU A 18 -51.22 -7.49 38.61
CA LEU A 18 -51.11 -7.49 37.15
C LEU A 18 -50.55 -6.19 36.57
N LEU A 19 -50.36 -5.16 37.39
CA LEU A 19 -49.73 -3.88 37.01
C LEU A 19 -48.24 -3.83 37.36
N PHE A 20 -47.68 -4.90 37.95
CA PHE A 20 -46.28 -4.95 38.41
C PHE A 20 -45.39 -5.96 37.69
N ASN A 21 -45.96 -6.83 36.84
CA ASN A 21 -45.18 -7.79 36.07
C ASN A 21 -45.12 -7.33 34.62
N ASP A 22 -44.06 -6.57 34.32
CA ASP A 22 -43.63 -6.29 32.96
C ASP A 22 -43.49 -7.60 32.19
N ILE A 23 -44.10 -7.68 31.00
CA ILE A 23 -43.96 -8.83 30.13
C ILE A 23 -42.60 -8.72 29.45
N ASN A 24 -41.81 -9.78 29.43
CA ASN A 24 -40.58 -9.79 28.64
C ASN A 24 -40.91 -10.10 27.18
N GLU A 25 -41.17 -9.07 26.37
CA GLU A 25 -41.47 -9.25 24.95
C GLU A 25 -40.27 -9.87 24.18
N CYS A 26 -39.04 -9.63 24.65
CA CYS A 26 -37.84 -10.22 24.05
C CYS A 26 -37.76 -11.75 24.17
N ALA A 27 -38.55 -12.36 25.07
CA ALA A 27 -38.60 -13.82 25.22
C ALA A 27 -39.12 -14.52 23.94
N LEU A 28 -39.87 -13.82 23.09
CA LEU A 28 -40.38 -14.35 21.83
C LEU A 28 -39.51 -14.01 20.61
N SER A 29 -38.33 -13.41 20.84
CA SER A 29 -37.44 -12.94 19.76
C SER A 29 -38.17 -12.11 18.69
N PRO A 30 -38.82 -11.00 19.06
CA PRO A 30 -39.65 -10.21 18.16
C PRO A 30 -38.83 -9.34 17.17
N CYS A 31 -37.52 -9.21 17.37
CA CYS A 31 -36.66 -8.39 16.53
C CYS A 31 -36.10 -9.18 15.33
N ALA A 32 -35.63 -8.44 14.32
CA ALA A 32 -34.91 -8.99 13.17
C ALA A 32 -33.71 -9.84 13.60
N LYS A 33 -33.29 -10.77 12.73
CA LYS A 33 -32.11 -11.58 12.96
C LYS A 33 -30.87 -10.70 13.14
N GLY A 34 -30.14 -10.89 14.24
CA GLY A 34 -28.95 -10.10 14.57
C GLY A 34 -29.23 -8.75 15.24
N ALA A 35 -30.49 -8.35 15.41
CA ALA A 35 -30.85 -7.16 16.17
C ALA A 35 -30.78 -7.42 17.69
N LEU A 36 -30.46 -6.37 18.44
CA LEU A 36 -30.55 -6.34 19.90
C LEU A 36 -31.98 -6.02 20.32
N CYS A 37 -32.57 -6.89 21.15
CA CYS A 37 -33.85 -6.63 21.81
C CYS A 37 -33.61 -6.15 23.24
N VAL A 38 -34.21 -5.01 23.61
CA VAL A 38 -34.18 -4.49 24.97
C VAL A 38 -35.60 -4.39 25.50
N ASN A 39 -35.88 -5.11 26.60
CA ASN A 39 -37.16 -4.99 27.30
C ASN A 39 -37.23 -3.66 28.06
N GLY A 40 -38.34 -2.97 27.92
CA GLY A 40 -38.67 -1.77 28.68
C GLY A 40 -40.03 -1.93 29.36
N ILE A 41 -40.36 -1.02 30.26
CA ILE A 41 -41.63 -1.08 30.98
C ILE A 41 -42.79 -0.87 30.01
N ASN A 42 -43.60 -1.92 29.78
CA ASN A 42 -44.71 -1.98 28.83
C ASN A 42 -44.31 -1.76 27.35
N ASN A 43 -43.05 -2.03 26.96
CA ASN A 43 -42.58 -1.88 25.59
C ASN A 43 -41.27 -2.66 25.39
N PHE A 44 -40.89 -2.93 24.14
CA PHE A 44 -39.54 -3.36 23.79
C PHE A 44 -38.96 -2.47 22.70
N THR A 45 -37.63 -2.45 22.60
CA THR A 45 -36.94 -1.79 21.50
C THR A 45 -36.04 -2.77 20.77
N CYS A 46 -36.08 -2.68 19.45
CA CYS A 46 -35.17 -3.39 18.56
C CYS A 46 -34.20 -2.40 17.94
N ALA A 47 -32.92 -2.74 17.91
CA ALA A 47 -31.91 -1.96 17.21
C ALA A 47 -30.90 -2.88 16.56
N CYS A 48 -30.44 -2.53 15.35
CA CYS A 48 -29.26 -3.19 14.78
C CYS A 48 -28.02 -2.78 15.59
N PRO A 49 -27.04 -3.69 15.77
CA PRO A 49 -25.75 -3.34 16.37
C PRO A 49 -25.04 -2.22 15.58
N PRO A 50 -24.12 -1.47 16.19
CA PRO A 50 -23.31 -0.48 15.48
C PRO A 50 -22.60 -1.10 14.27
N GLY A 51 -22.60 -0.39 13.13
CA GLY A 51 -22.05 -0.90 11.86
C GLY A 51 -22.98 -1.83 11.09
N PHE A 52 -24.23 -2.03 11.53
CA PHE A 52 -25.24 -2.81 10.83
C PHE A 52 -26.47 -1.97 10.48
N ASN A 53 -27.11 -2.27 9.35
CA ASN A 53 -28.33 -1.64 8.85
C ASN A 53 -29.42 -2.70 8.60
N GLY A 54 -30.67 -2.31 8.75
CA GLY A 54 -31.85 -3.12 8.50
C GLY A 54 -33.05 -2.59 9.28
N ASP A 55 -34.24 -3.09 8.94
CA ASP A 55 -35.41 -2.88 9.80
C ASP A 55 -35.32 -3.82 11.00
N ALA A 56 -34.84 -3.31 12.13
CA ALA A 56 -34.65 -4.08 13.36
C ALA A 56 -35.97 -4.64 13.94
N TYR A 57 -37.12 -4.06 13.60
CA TYR A 57 -38.43 -4.49 14.09
C TYR A 57 -39.11 -5.53 13.20
N ASN A 58 -38.55 -5.84 12.02
CA ASN A 58 -39.08 -6.87 11.15
C ASN A 58 -38.56 -8.27 11.56
N PRO A 59 -39.39 -9.15 12.14
CA PRO A 59 -38.94 -10.46 12.62
C PRO A 59 -38.49 -11.41 11.48
N LEU A 60 -38.90 -11.13 10.24
CA LEU A 60 -38.46 -11.86 9.04
C LEU A 60 -37.24 -11.20 8.38
N GLY A 61 -36.85 -10.02 8.84
CA GLY A 61 -35.69 -9.28 8.36
C GLY A 61 -34.39 -9.70 9.06
N GLU A 62 -33.30 -9.05 8.67
CA GLU A 62 -31.98 -9.23 9.27
C GLU A 62 -31.21 -7.91 9.28
N CYS A 63 -30.40 -7.71 10.32
CA CYS A 63 -29.40 -6.66 10.35
C CYS A 63 -28.20 -7.11 9.52
N LYS A 64 -27.89 -6.35 8.47
CA LYS A 64 -26.78 -6.61 7.56
C LYS A 64 -25.64 -5.65 7.88
N ASP A 65 -24.44 -6.18 7.76
CA ASP A 65 -23.23 -5.40 7.85
C ASP A 65 -23.24 -4.25 6.84
N ILE A 66 -22.84 -3.06 7.27
CA ILE A 66 -22.67 -1.91 6.40
C ILE A 66 -21.27 -2.03 5.82
N ASP A 67 -21.16 -2.29 4.52
CA ASP A 67 -19.85 -2.27 3.87
C ASP A 67 -19.40 -0.82 3.67
N GLU A 68 -18.56 -0.31 4.57
CA GLU A 68 -18.08 1.08 4.52
C GLU A 68 -17.10 1.32 3.36
N CYS A 69 -16.61 0.27 2.71
CA CYS A 69 -15.69 0.37 1.57
C CYS A 69 -16.39 0.62 0.23
N ILE A 70 -17.73 0.59 0.21
CA ILE A 70 -18.53 0.91 -0.98
C ILE A 70 -18.94 2.39 -0.92
N GLU A 71 -18.68 3.14 -1.99
CA GLU A 71 -18.95 4.58 -2.07
C GLU A 71 -20.39 4.95 -1.67
N SER A 72 -21.39 4.13 -2.03
CA SER A 72 -22.80 4.38 -1.70
C SER A 72 -23.14 4.28 -0.21
N ASN A 73 -22.27 3.65 0.58
CA ASN A 73 -22.43 3.49 2.04
C ASN A 73 -21.51 4.45 2.81
N ALA A 74 -20.67 5.21 2.12
CA ALA A 74 -19.76 6.15 2.76
C ALA A 74 -20.58 7.23 3.49
N PRO A 75 -20.20 7.59 4.73
CA PRO A 75 -20.87 8.66 5.44
C PRO A 75 -20.77 9.96 4.65
N LEU A 76 -21.90 10.63 4.45
CA LEU A 76 -21.94 11.97 3.89
C LEU A 76 -21.09 12.91 4.76
N ASN A 77 -20.31 13.79 4.14
CA ASN A 77 -19.67 14.89 4.87
C ASN A 77 -20.72 15.79 5.56
N THR A 78 -20.26 16.69 6.44
CA THR A 78 -21.12 17.65 7.16
C THR A 78 -21.92 18.59 6.25
N THR A 79 -21.57 18.67 4.96
CA THR A 79 -22.27 19.47 3.93
C THR A 79 -23.19 18.64 3.03
N GLY A 80 -23.25 17.31 3.22
CA GLY A 80 -24.19 16.42 2.53
C GLY A 80 -23.95 16.25 1.02
N ASP A 81 -22.82 16.71 0.50
CA ASP A 81 -22.57 16.87 -0.94
C ASP A 81 -21.31 16.15 -1.45
N SER A 82 -20.50 15.54 -0.56
CA SER A 82 -19.31 14.80 -0.94
C SER A 82 -19.19 13.47 -0.19
N TRP A 83 -18.99 12.40 -0.96
CA TRP A 83 -18.66 11.07 -0.48
C TRP A 83 -17.25 11.08 0.11
N VAL A 84 -17.15 10.93 1.43
CA VAL A 84 -15.85 10.78 2.09
C VAL A 84 -15.49 9.31 2.07
N PHE A 85 -14.67 8.89 1.11
CA PHE A 85 -14.09 7.55 1.15
C PHE A 85 -13.37 7.37 2.49
N PRO A 86 -13.61 6.27 3.24
CA PRO A 86 -13.20 6.17 4.65
C PRO A 86 -11.69 6.11 4.86
N CYS A 87 -10.93 5.78 3.80
CA CYS A 87 -9.48 5.66 3.85
C CYS A 87 -8.78 6.75 3.04
N GLY A 88 -7.58 7.10 3.49
CA GLY A 88 -6.75 8.11 2.87
C GLY A 88 -6.18 7.70 1.51
N SER A 89 -5.48 8.62 0.86
CA SER A 89 -4.81 8.35 -0.41
C SER A 89 -3.78 7.21 -0.28
N SER A 90 -3.67 6.37 -1.31
CA SER A 90 -2.79 5.19 -1.35
C SER A 90 -3.04 4.16 -0.23
N ALA A 91 -4.23 4.17 0.36
CA ALA A 91 -4.72 3.11 1.25
C ALA A 91 -5.71 2.19 0.53
N THR A 92 -5.99 1.07 1.19
CA THR A 92 -7.01 0.08 0.84
C THR A 92 -7.96 -0.04 2.01
N CYS A 93 -9.26 0.02 1.74
CA CYS A 93 -10.31 -0.24 2.70
C CYS A 93 -10.59 -1.75 2.78
N ILE A 94 -10.73 -2.27 3.99
CA ILE A 94 -11.05 -3.66 4.26
C ILE A 94 -12.29 -3.67 5.16
N ASN A 95 -13.42 -4.12 4.61
CA ASN A 95 -14.67 -4.25 5.35
C ASN A 95 -14.60 -5.44 6.32
N SER A 96 -15.23 -5.31 7.48
CA SER A 96 -15.34 -6.35 8.49
C SER A 96 -16.71 -6.26 9.21
N PRO A 97 -17.22 -7.35 9.81
CA PRO A 97 -18.52 -7.27 10.48
C PRO A 97 -18.56 -6.20 11.58
N GLY A 98 -19.37 -5.17 11.37
CA GLY A 98 -19.60 -4.04 12.27
C GLY A 98 -18.55 -2.92 12.22
N SER A 99 -17.57 -2.98 11.32
CA SER A 99 -16.53 -1.96 11.18
C SER A 99 -15.68 -2.12 9.91
N PHE A 100 -14.70 -1.26 9.72
CA PHE A 100 -13.72 -1.38 8.65
C PHE A 100 -12.32 -1.04 9.14
N GLU A 101 -11.32 -1.47 8.38
CA GLU A 101 -9.92 -1.13 8.61
C GLU A 101 -9.31 -0.54 7.33
N CYS A 102 -8.57 0.55 7.49
CA CYS A 102 -7.75 1.11 6.42
C CYS A 102 -6.31 0.59 6.55
N LYS A 103 -5.73 0.16 5.43
CA LYS A 103 -4.30 -0.23 5.37
C LYS A 103 -3.60 0.48 4.22
N CYS A 104 -2.38 0.95 4.45
CA CYS A 104 -1.55 1.44 3.35
C CYS A 104 -1.32 0.32 2.33
N ARG A 105 -1.38 0.67 1.04
CA ARG A 105 -1.01 -0.25 -0.03
C ARG A 105 0.45 -0.69 0.12
N PRO A 106 0.84 -1.86 -0.42
CA PRO A 106 2.25 -2.27 -0.44
C PRO A 106 3.14 -1.18 -1.04
N GLY A 107 4.30 -0.93 -0.42
CA GLY A 107 5.21 0.15 -0.80
C GLY A 107 4.85 1.53 -0.26
N PHE A 108 3.82 1.66 0.58
CA PHE A 108 3.44 2.91 1.23
C PHE A 108 3.46 2.80 2.77
N LYS A 109 3.67 3.93 3.45
CA LYS A 109 3.67 4.06 4.91
C LYS A 109 2.99 5.35 5.35
N GLY A 110 2.52 5.40 6.59
CA GLY A 110 1.89 6.60 7.16
C GLY A 110 0.59 6.25 7.86
N ASP A 111 -0.34 7.20 7.85
CA ASP A 111 -1.66 7.02 8.43
C ASP A 111 -2.66 6.64 7.32
N PRO A 112 -3.21 5.41 7.34
CA PRO A 112 -4.09 4.92 6.30
C PRO A 112 -5.48 5.58 6.28
N VAL A 113 -5.85 6.34 7.32
CA VAL A 113 -7.10 7.11 7.35
C VAL A 113 -6.93 8.46 6.64
N THR A 114 -5.75 9.08 6.75
CA THR A 114 -5.49 10.41 6.17
C THR A 114 -4.70 10.34 4.87
N THR A 115 -3.52 9.73 4.88
CA THR A 115 -2.66 9.58 3.71
C THR A 115 -1.50 8.62 3.97
N CYS A 116 -1.31 7.72 3.02
CA CYS A 116 -0.11 6.89 2.91
C CYS A 116 0.87 7.50 1.91
N LEU A 117 2.11 7.67 2.36
CA LEU A 117 3.21 8.20 1.55
C LEU A 117 4.03 7.06 0.99
N ASP A 118 4.54 7.25 -0.21
CA ASP A 118 5.43 6.32 -0.87
C ASP A 118 6.69 6.05 -0.03
N ILE A 119 7.07 4.79 0.10
CA ILE A 119 8.32 4.41 0.72
C ILE A 119 9.39 4.54 -0.35
N ASN A 120 10.37 5.42 -0.15
CA ASN A 120 11.52 5.43 -1.04
C ASN A 120 12.45 4.27 -0.69
N GLU A 121 12.30 3.13 -1.35
CA GLU A 121 13.13 1.97 -1.06
C GLU A 121 14.60 2.20 -1.45
N CYS A 122 14.91 3.12 -2.36
CA CYS A 122 16.30 3.45 -2.70
C CYS A 122 17.09 4.09 -1.55
N HIS A 123 16.40 4.57 -0.51
CA HIS A 123 17.03 5.07 0.71
C HIS A 123 17.16 4.01 1.81
N LEU A 124 16.69 2.78 1.57
CA LEU A 124 16.82 1.66 2.48
C LEU A 124 18.10 0.86 2.17
N GLU A 125 18.75 0.37 3.21
CA GLU A 125 19.93 -0.47 3.06
C GLU A 125 19.58 -1.81 2.38
N GLY A 126 20.46 -2.28 1.49
CA GLY A 126 20.28 -3.57 0.80
C GLY A 126 19.17 -3.60 -0.24
N SER A 127 18.64 -2.45 -0.66
CA SER A 127 17.58 -2.41 -1.68
C SER A 127 18.03 -2.95 -3.03
N CYS A 128 19.23 -2.57 -3.49
CA CYS A 128 19.84 -3.05 -4.71
C CYS A 128 21.20 -3.70 -4.45
N GLY A 129 21.63 -4.53 -5.40
CA GLY A 129 22.91 -5.22 -5.35
C GLY A 129 24.11 -4.28 -5.52
N GLU A 130 25.31 -4.80 -5.30
CA GLU A 130 26.54 -4.03 -5.52
C GLU A 130 26.64 -3.51 -6.96
N HIS A 131 27.21 -2.30 -7.11
CA HIS A 131 27.33 -1.55 -8.37
C HIS A 131 26.01 -1.31 -9.13
N ALA A 132 24.86 -1.61 -8.55
CA ALA A 132 23.56 -1.32 -9.14
C ALA A 132 23.12 0.12 -8.84
N SER A 133 22.30 0.65 -9.74
CA SER A 133 21.59 1.91 -9.53
C SER A 133 20.13 1.63 -9.17
N CYS A 134 19.52 2.50 -8.36
CA CYS A 134 18.15 2.37 -7.90
C CYS A 134 17.27 3.51 -8.43
N LEU A 135 16.05 3.17 -8.85
CA LEU A 135 14.98 4.12 -9.19
C LEU A 135 13.76 3.84 -8.33
N ASN A 136 13.26 4.88 -7.67
CA ASN A 136 12.06 4.81 -6.87
C ASN A 136 10.81 5.11 -7.71
N PHE A 137 9.72 4.39 -7.47
CA PHE A 137 8.42 4.58 -8.10
C PHE A 137 7.31 4.53 -7.03
N PRO A 138 6.14 5.12 -7.27
CA PRO A 138 5.02 4.97 -6.35
C PRO A 138 4.67 3.49 -6.10
N GLY A 139 4.84 3.03 -4.86
CA GLY A 139 4.56 1.67 -4.39
C GLY A 139 5.62 0.62 -4.76
N SER A 140 6.74 1.00 -5.37
CA SER A 140 7.78 0.05 -5.79
C SER A 140 9.11 0.72 -6.15
N TYR A 141 10.11 -0.09 -6.46
CA TYR A 141 11.39 0.41 -6.95
C TYR A 141 12.01 -0.56 -7.95
N LYS A 142 12.97 -0.06 -8.71
CA LYS A 142 13.69 -0.86 -9.70
C LYS A 142 15.19 -0.68 -9.54
N CYS A 143 15.87 -1.81 -9.43
CA CYS A 143 17.32 -1.88 -9.53
C CYS A 143 17.72 -2.17 -10.97
N PHE A 144 18.81 -1.57 -11.43
CA PHE A 144 19.34 -1.81 -12.77
C PHE A 144 20.86 -1.68 -12.79
N CYS A 145 21.50 -2.38 -13.72
CA CYS A 145 22.92 -2.23 -13.94
C CYS A 145 23.21 -1.02 -14.83
N PRO A 146 24.06 -0.08 -14.41
CA PRO A 146 24.48 1.02 -15.25
C PRO A 146 25.31 0.51 -16.45
N LYS A 147 25.55 1.37 -17.43
CA LYS A 147 26.37 1.05 -18.60
C LYS A 147 27.76 0.56 -18.16
N GLY A 148 28.29 -0.45 -18.86
CA GLY A 148 29.55 -1.11 -18.50
C GLY A 148 29.38 -2.23 -17.47
N PHE A 149 28.15 -2.48 -17.00
CA PHE A 149 27.82 -3.60 -16.12
C PHE A 149 26.72 -4.47 -16.72
N LYS A 150 26.69 -5.73 -16.29
CA LYS A 150 25.63 -6.70 -16.60
C LYS A 150 25.13 -7.38 -15.34
N GLY A 151 23.88 -7.83 -15.35
CA GLY A 151 23.24 -8.46 -14.19
C GLY A 151 21.77 -8.06 -14.06
N ASN A 152 21.15 -8.45 -12.95
CA ASN A 152 19.75 -8.12 -12.66
C ASN A 152 19.60 -6.85 -11.81
N GLY A 153 20.69 -6.26 -11.30
CA GLY A 153 20.70 -5.10 -10.42
C GLY A 153 20.17 -5.35 -9.01
N LYS A 154 19.34 -6.37 -8.80
CA LYS A 154 18.78 -6.72 -7.50
C LYS A 154 19.78 -7.46 -6.62
N GLU A 155 20.55 -8.36 -7.20
CA GLU A 155 21.56 -9.16 -6.48
C GLU A 155 22.95 -8.55 -6.65
N ASN A 156 23.36 -8.32 -7.90
CA ASN A 156 24.64 -7.69 -8.22
C ASN A 156 24.68 -7.18 -9.68
N CYS A 157 25.58 -6.26 -9.93
CA CYS A 157 26.03 -5.83 -11.24
C CYS A 157 27.53 -6.11 -11.39
N ILE A 158 27.87 -6.95 -12.37
CA ILE A 158 29.25 -7.35 -12.65
C ILE A 158 29.81 -6.55 -13.82
N ASN A 159 31.10 -6.19 -13.73
CA ASN A 159 31.80 -5.48 -14.79
C ASN A 159 31.71 -6.26 -16.11
N VAL A 160 31.39 -5.57 -17.19
CA VAL A 160 31.50 -6.12 -18.54
C VAL A 160 32.94 -5.93 -18.97
N ASN A 161 33.62 -7.01 -19.32
CA ASN A 161 34.92 -6.90 -19.96
C ASN A 161 34.72 -6.61 -21.44
N GLU A 162 34.80 -5.34 -21.84
CA GLU A 162 34.65 -4.94 -23.25
C GLU A 162 35.84 -5.36 -24.12
N CYS A 163 37.01 -5.64 -23.52
CA CYS A 163 38.20 -6.06 -24.25
C CYS A 163 38.06 -7.41 -24.94
N HIS A 164 37.10 -8.26 -24.56
CA HIS A 164 36.80 -9.51 -25.27
C HIS A 164 36.40 -9.29 -26.74
N SER A 165 35.87 -8.10 -27.09
CA SER A 165 35.47 -7.77 -28.46
C SER A 165 36.59 -7.11 -29.27
N ASN A 166 37.81 -7.01 -28.72
CA ASN A 166 38.93 -6.26 -29.31
C ASN A 166 38.53 -4.86 -29.83
N PRO A 167 37.99 -3.97 -28.97
CA PRO A 167 37.42 -2.69 -29.39
C PRO A 167 38.46 -1.62 -29.76
N CYS A 168 39.74 -1.86 -29.49
CA CYS A 168 40.82 -0.90 -29.74
C CYS A 168 41.36 -0.99 -31.16
N GLY A 169 41.92 0.12 -31.64
CA GLY A 169 42.51 0.19 -32.97
C GLY A 169 43.81 -0.62 -33.09
N ALA A 170 44.32 -0.75 -34.32
CA ALA A 170 45.59 -1.43 -34.58
C ALA A 170 46.73 -0.79 -33.76
N ASN A 171 47.67 -1.62 -33.29
CA ASN A 171 48.80 -1.22 -32.44
C ASN A 171 48.40 -0.55 -31.11
N ALA A 172 47.21 -0.86 -30.58
CA ALA A 172 46.77 -0.48 -29.24
C ALA A 172 46.43 -1.71 -28.39
N LYS A 173 46.71 -1.65 -27.09
CA LYS A 173 46.25 -2.61 -26.08
C LYS A 173 44.95 -2.12 -25.44
N CYS A 174 44.03 -3.06 -25.20
CA CYS A 174 42.81 -2.80 -24.44
C CYS A 174 43.04 -3.02 -22.94
N ILE A 175 42.45 -2.16 -22.12
CA ILE A 175 42.48 -2.22 -20.65
C ILE A 175 41.02 -2.20 -20.17
N ASP A 176 40.61 -3.28 -19.53
CA ASP A 176 39.30 -3.38 -18.89
C ASP A 176 39.31 -2.56 -17.58
N ASN A 177 38.38 -1.60 -17.47
CA ASN A 177 38.22 -0.77 -16.28
C ASN A 177 36.86 -1.07 -15.64
N ILE A 178 36.65 -0.67 -14.39
CA ILE A 178 35.34 -0.83 -13.76
C ILE A 178 34.33 0.12 -14.44
N GLY A 179 33.30 -0.46 -15.06
CA GLY A 179 32.23 0.23 -15.77
C GLY A 179 32.61 0.80 -17.15
N SER A 180 33.79 0.50 -17.67
CA SER A 180 34.27 1.02 -18.95
C SER A 180 35.53 0.28 -19.44
N TYR A 181 36.07 0.71 -20.59
CA TYR A 181 37.37 0.25 -21.05
C TYR A 181 38.20 1.44 -21.56
N GLY A 182 39.51 1.26 -21.59
CA GLY A 182 40.45 2.21 -22.18
C GLY A 182 41.33 1.53 -23.21
N CYS A 183 41.71 2.28 -24.23
CA CYS A 183 42.72 1.86 -25.20
C CYS A 183 44.01 2.65 -24.99
N GLN A 184 45.16 1.98 -25.11
CA GLN A 184 46.48 2.62 -25.01
C GLN A 184 47.37 2.14 -26.16
N CYS A 185 48.06 3.06 -26.84
CA CYS A 185 49.04 2.68 -27.86
C CYS A 185 50.14 1.78 -27.27
N LEU A 186 50.61 0.82 -28.06
CA LEU A 186 51.78 0.03 -27.71
C LEU A 186 53.03 0.93 -27.67
N GLU A 187 54.07 0.46 -26.99
CA GLU A 187 55.34 1.18 -26.91
C GLU A 187 55.93 1.41 -28.30
N GLY A 188 56.40 2.63 -28.59
CA GLY A 188 56.86 3.04 -29.92
C GLY A 188 55.77 3.50 -30.89
N PHE A 189 54.49 3.50 -30.48
CA PHE A 189 53.38 3.97 -31.31
C PHE A 189 52.69 5.22 -30.72
N VAL A 190 52.20 6.10 -31.60
CA VAL A 190 51.47 7.32 -31.25
C VAL A 190 50.19 7.48 -32.07
N GLY A 191 49.23 8.23 -31.54
CA GLY A 191 47.96 8.50 -32.21
C GLY A 191 46.76 8.29 -31.28
N ASP A 192 45.60 8.02 -31.88
CA ASP A 192 44.37 7.69 -31.15
C ASP A 192 44.24 6.16 -31.01
N PRO A 193 44.31 5.61 -29.79
CA PRO A 193 44.29 4.17 -29.57
C PRO A 193 42.93 3.50 -29.83
N HIS A 194 41.84 4.26 -30.02
CA HIS A 194 40.54 3.70 -30.41
C HIS A 194 40.43 3.48 -31.92
N THR A 195 41.11 4.30 -32.73
CA THR A 195 41.07 4.22 -34.20
C THR A 195 42.30 3.54 -34.79
N GLY A 196 43.46 3.66 -34.14
CA GLY A 196 44.70 2.99 -34.49
C GLY A 196 45.93 3.87 -34.27
N CYS A 197 47.01 3.26 -33.81
CA CYS A 197 48.27 3.95 -33.56
C CYS A 197 49.26 3.74 -34.71
N LYS A 198 50.04 4.77 -35.00
CA LYS A 198 51.09 4.78 -36.02
C LYS A 198 52.46 4.68 -35.37
N ASP A 199 53.39 4.04 -36.07
CA ASP A 199 54.77 3.93 -35.62
C ASP A 199 55.40 5.33 -35.49
N MET A 200 56.05 5.63 -34.36
CA MET A 200 56.74 6.90 -34.13
C MET A 200 57.85 7.14 -35.16
N ASP A 201 58.54 6.09 -35.62
CA ASP A 201 59.61 6.20 -36.60
C ASP A 201 59.07 6.63 -37.97
N ASP A 202 57.87 6.19 -38.33
CA ASP A 202 57.20 6.59 -39.57
C ASP A 202 56.72 8.05 -39.50
N VAL A 203 56.31 8.53 -38.33
CA VAL A 203 55.91 9.94 -38.13
C VAL A 203 57.14 10.88 -38.15
N LEU A 204 58.28 10.42 -37.62
CA LEU A 204 59.55 11.15 -37.63
C LEU A 204 60.22 11.18 -39.02
N ARG A 205 59.95 10.20 -39.89
CA ARG A 205 60.43 10.17 -41.29
C ARG A 205 59.71 11.13 -42.23
N ILE A 206 58.53 11.64 -41.88
CA ILE A 206 57.77 12.59 -42.71
C ILE A 206 58.31 14.04 -42.58
N HIS A 207 59.09 14.34 -41.54
CA HIS A 207 59.67 15.68 -41.31
C HIS A 207 61.15 15.82 -41.70
N VAL A 208 61.75 14.80 -42.31
CA VAL A 208 63.07 14.96 -42.95
C VAL A 208 62.85 15.11 -44.45
N PRO A 209 62.77 16.34 -45.00
CA PRO A 209 62.93 16.49 -46.44
C PRO A 209 64.28 15.86 -46.80
N VAL A 210 64.22 14.85 -47.66
CA VAL A 210 65.42 14.31 -48.28
C VAL A 210 65.93 15.42 -49.20
N VAL A 211 67.10 15.95 -48.82
CA VAL A 211 67.94 16.98 -49.46
C VAL A 211 67.55 18.43 -49.19
#